data_AF-A4JMH3-F1
#
_entry.id   AF-A4JMH3-F1
#
_cell.length_a   1.000
_cell.length_b   1.000
_cell.length_c   1.000
_cell.angle_alpha   90.00
_cell.angle_beta   90.00
_cell.angle_gamma   90.00
#
_symmetry.space_group_name_H-M   'P 1'
#
loop_
_entity.id
_entity.type
_entity.pdbx_description
1 polymer ?
#
loop_
_entity_poly.entity_id
_entity_poly.type
_entity_poly.pdbx_seq_one_letter_code
_entity_poly.pdbx_strand_id
1 'polypeptide(L)'
;MRKAAVCFALFVAASSASADGSGDRFPVRAGFVPISDGSYHVVILTQDAADATYCAAGWHAGLIQAQAKSLKGPIVANVGCWGDAQSPQSISFRYFDLAAGGVKEFSIDGGKMMPMTYEWRTERLFPR
;
A
#
# COMPACT_ATOMS: atom_id res chain seq x y z
N MET A 1 22.37 29.08 59.42
CA MET A 1 23.08 28.12 58.56
C MET A 1 22.25 27.92 57.30
N ARG A 2 22.82 28.23 56.13
CA ARG A 2 22.09 28.46 54.86
C ARG A 2 21.79 27.14 54.15
N LYS A 3 20.53 26.97 53.71
CA LYS A 3 20.06 25.87 52.86
C LYS A 3 20.65 26.02 51.46
N ALA A 4 21.26 24.97 50.93
CA ALA A 4 21.64 24.89 49.51
C ALA A 4 20.38 24.58 48.69
N ALA A 5 20.03 25.46 47.76
CA ALA A 5 19.06 25.18 46.71
C ALA A 5 19.86 24.85 45.44
N VAL A 6 19.79 23.60 45.00
CA VAL A 6 20.39 23.16 43.75
C VAL A 6 19.45 23.57 42.61
N CYS A 7 19.98 24.36 41.68
CA CYS A 7 19.35 24.72 40.42
C CYS A 7 19.04 23.46 39.59
N PHE A 8 17.79 23.31 39.15
CA PHE A 8 17.43 22.42 38.06
C PHE A 8 17.08 23.28 36.85
N ALA A 9 18.08 23.51 35.99
CA ALA A 9 17.85 24.15 34.71
C ALA A 9 17.17 23.14 33.78
N LEU A 10 15.87 23.32 33.53
CA LEU A 10 15.16 22.59 32.49
C LEU A 10 15.73 23.03 31.13
N PHE A 11 16.56 22.19 30.52
CA PHE A 11 16.83 22.27 29.09
C PHE A 11 15.55 21.85 28.36
N VAL A 12 14.76 22.82 27.90
CA VAL A 12 13.75 22.57 26.88
C VAL A 12 14.51 22.36 25.58
N ALA A 13 14.83 21.10 25.28
CA ALA A 13 15.23 20.73 23.94
C ALA A 13 14.02 20.97 23.04
N ALA A 14 14.05 22.08 22.29
CA ALA A 14 13.15 22.28 21.17
C ALA A 14 13.44 21.15 20.17
N SER A 15 12.65 20.09 20.23
CA SER A 15 12.58 19.10 19.16
C SER A 15 11.97 19.82 17.97
N SER A 16 12.78 20.52 17.18
CA SER A 16 12.45 20.83 15.79
C SER A 16 12.40 19.50 15.06
N ALA A 17 11.27 18.81 15.20
CA ALA A 17 10.83 17.81 14.26
C ALA A 17 10.58 18.55 12.95
N SER A 18 11.65 18.69 12.17
CA SER A 18 11.51 18.95 10.74
C SER A 18 10.66 17.82 10.19
N ALA A 19 9.42 18.13 9.82
CA ALA A 19 8.62 17.23 9.01
C ALA A 19 9.36 17.11 7.67
N ASP A 20 10.21 16.09 7.55
CA ASP A 20 10.81 15.73 6.28
C ASP A 20 9.65 15.53 5.28
N GLY A 21 9.71 16.21 4.14
CA GLY A 21 8.77 16.07 3.03
C GLY A 21 8.78 14.69 2.37
N SER A 22 9.19 13.64 3.09
CA SER A 22 9.14 12.23 2.74
C SER A 22 7.77 11.59 2.97
N GLY A 23 6.82 12.31 3.59
CA GLY A 23 5.47 11.83 3.91
C GLY A 23 4.57 11.46 2.72
N ASP A 24 5.00 11.70 1.48
CA ASP A 24 4.24 11.35 0.28
C ASP A 24 4.58 9.96 -0.29
N ARG A 25 5.63 9.31 0.24
CA ARG A 25 6.12 8.02 -0.23
C ARG A 25 6.08 6.96 0.86
N PHE A 26 5.56 5.78 0.54
CA PHE A 26 5.48 4.68 1.49
C PHE A 26 5.88 3.32 0.87
N PRO A 27 6.41 2.40 1.69
CA PRO A 27 6.83 1.08 1.22
C PRO A 27 5.63 0.22 0.85
N VAL A 28 5.72 -0.46 -0.28
CA VAL A 28 4.69 -1.37 -0.80
C VAL A 28 5.34 -2.62 -1.40
N ARG A 29 4.51 -3.63 -1.70
CA ARG A 29 4.88 -4.68 -2.66
C ARG A 29 4.05 -4.48 -3.92
N ALA A 30 4.68 -4.47 -5.10
CA ALA A 30 3.95 -4.29 -6.35
C ALA A 30 4.35 -5.31 -7.41
N GLY A 31 3.45 -5.57 -8.35
CA GLY A 31 3.69 -6.53 -9.41
C GLY A 31 2.67 -6.44 -10.54
N PHE A 32 3.00 -7.12 -11.64
CA PHE A 32 2.18 -7.22 -12.84
C PHE A 32 1.42 -8.55 -12.82
N VAL A 33 0.10 -8.50 -12.80
CA VAL A 33 -0.76 -9.69 -12.77
C VAL A 33 -1.45 -9.83 -14.13
N PRO A 34 -1.15 -10.88 -14.91
CA PRO A 34 -1.70 -11.03 -16.26
C PRO A 34 -3.21 -11.28 -16.24
N ILE A 35 -3.89 -10.75 -17.25
CA ILE A 35 -5.32 -10.95 -17.54
C ILE A 35 -5.44 -11.77 -18.83
N SER A 36 -6.50 -12.55 -18.97
CA SER A 36 -6.70 -13.48 -20.09
C SER A 36 -6.73 -12.80 -21.47
N ASP A 37 -7.04 -11.51 -21.54
CA ASP A 37 -7.08 -10.72 -22.78
C ASP A 37 -5.69 -10.19 -23.20
N GLY A 38 -4.63 -10.62 -22.50
CA GLY A 38 -3.25 -10.23 -22.73
C GLY A 38 -2.85 -8.90 -22.06
N SER A 39 -3.78 -8.23 -21.35
CA SER A 39 -3.44 -7.09 -20.50
C SER A 39 -2.94 -7.52 -19.12
N TYR A 40 -2.56 -6.57 -18.28
CA TYR A 40 -2.17 -6.84 -16.89
C TYR A 40 -2.79 -5.83 -15.92
N HIS A 41 -3.01 -6.29 -14.69
CA HIS A 41 -3.16 -5.43 -13.53
C HIS A 41 -1.80 -5.01 -12.99
N VAL A 42 -1.63 -3.71 -12.72
CA VAL A 42 -0.56 -3.25 -11.81
C VAL A 42 -1.15 -3.28 -10.41
N VAL A 43 -0.74 -4.26 -9.61
CA VAL A 43 -1.25 -4.42 -8.24
C VAL A 43 -0.23 -3.88 -7.26
N ILE A 44 -0.71 -3.10 -6.30
CA ILE A 44 0.08 -2.55 -5.19
C ILE A 44 -0.55 -3.01 -3.88
N LEU A 45 0.28 -3.60 -3.03
CA LEU A 45 -0.07 -4.17 -1.73
C LEU A 45 0.55 -3.28 -0.65
N THR A 46 -0.31 -2.67 0.17
CA THR A 46 0.13 -1.89 1.33
C THR A 46 0.09 -2.76 2.59
N GLN A 47 0.58 -2.24 3.72
CA GLN A 47 0.52 -2.94 5.02
C GLN A 47 -0.60 -2.38 5.91
N ASP A 48 -1.32 -1.35 5.46
CA ASP A 48 -2.42 -0.75 6.21
C ASP A 48 -3.59 -1.72 6.29
N ALA A 49 -4.38 -1.67 7.37
CA ALA A 49 -5.56 -2.50 7.48
C ALA A 49 -6.62 -2.11 6.43
N ALA A 50 -7.31 -3.10 5.86
CA ALA A 50 -8.45 -2.86 5.00
C ALA A 50 -9.72 -2.60 5.84
N ASP A 51 -10.54 -1.63 5.43
CA ASP A 51 -11.79 -1.26 6.11
C ASP A 51 -13.05 -1.43 5.22
N ALA A 52 -12.91 -2.12 4.08
CA ALA A 52 -14.06 -2.39 3.22
C ALA A 52 -14.81 -3.65 3.65
N THR A 53 -16.14 -3.62 3.57
CA THR A 53 -17.02 -4.71 4.04
C THR A 53 -16.84 -6.04 3.31
N TYR A 54 -16.25 -6.03 2.12
CA TYR A 54 -15.93 -7.23 1.34
C TYR A 54 -14.54 -7.82 1.65
N CYS A 55 -13.77 -7.17 2.52
CA CYS A 55 -12.46 -7.65 2.97
C CYS A 55 -12.61 -8.59 4.17
N ALA A 56 -11.79 -9.64 4.21
CA ALA A 56 -11.79 -10.53 5.36
C ALA A 56 -11.09 -9.86 6.55
N ALA A 57 -11.42 -10.30 7.76
CA ALA A 57 -10.76 -9.81 8.97
C ALA A 57 -9.24 -10.08 8.88
N GLY A 58 -8.45 -9.08 9.25
CA GLY A 58 -6.98 -9.15 9.19
C GLY A 58 -6.38 -8.95 7.80
N TRP A 59 -7.18 -8.62 6.78
CA TRP A 59 -6.67 -8.26 5.46
C TRP A 59 -6.13 -6.83 5.43
N HIS A 60 -5.19 -6.62 4.51
CA HIS A 60 -4.53 -5.34 4.28
C HIS A 60 -5.09 -4.63 3.05
N ALA A 61 -4.96 -3.31 3.00
CA ALA A 61 -5.38 -2.51 1.87
C ALA A 61 -4.48 -2.76 0.65
N GLY A 62 -5.07 -2.62 -0.53
CA GLY A 62 -4.35 -2.69 -1.79
C GLY A 62 -5.09 -1.94 -2.89
N LEU A 63 -4.44 -1.81 -4.03
CA LEU A 63 -5.01 -1.10 -5.17
C LEU A 63 -4.55 -1.72 -6.49
N ILE A 64 -5.44 -1.70 -7.46
CA ILE A 64 -5.14 -1.94 -8.87
C ILE A 64 -4.97 -0.58 -9.50
N GLN A 65 -3.78 -0.23 -9.95
CA GLN A 65 -3.53 1.09 -10.53
C GLN A 65 -3.96 1.16 -12.00
N ALA A 66 -3.81 0.10 -12.77
CA ALA A 66 -4.19 0.09 -14.18
C ALA A 66 -4.64 -1.29 -14.65
N GLN A 67 -5.52 -1.32 -15.65
CA GLN A 67 -5.68 -2.43 -16.59
C GLN A 67 -5.01 -1.99 -17.90
N ALA A 68 -3.83 -2.51 -18.18
CA ALA A 68 -2.96 -1.96 -19.21
C ALA A 68 -2.60 -3.04 -20.24
N LYS A 69 -2.86 -2.78 -21.53
CA LYS A 69 -2.10 -3.41 -22.63
C LYS A 69 -0.72 -2.75 -22.81
N SER A 70 -0.52 -1.59 -22.18
CA SER A 70 0.69 -0.75 -22.17
C SER A 70 0.66 0.15 -20.94
N LEU A 71 1.82 0.51 -20.36
CA LEU A 71 1.98 1.36 -19.17
C LEU A 71 1.35 2.76 -19.26
N LYS A 72 0.66 3.08 -20.37
CA LYS A 72 0.02 4.38 -20.66
C LYS A 72 -1.51 4.33 -20.68
N GLY A 73 -2.13 3.21 -20.28
CA GLY A 73 -3.59 3.07 -20.21
C GLY A 73 -4.22 3.92 -19.09
N PRO A 74 -5.54 4.18 -19.15
CA PRO A 74 -6.24 4.91 -18.09
C PRO A 74 -6.08 4.17 -16.76
N ILE A 75 -5.69 4.93 -15.73
CA ILE A 75 -5.61 4.43 -14.37
C ILE A 75 -7.04 4.17 -13.90
N VAL A 76 -7.39 2.90 -13.72
CA VAL A 76 -8.64 2.48 -13.07
C VAL A 76 -8.24 2.07 -11.67
N ALA A 77 -8.17 3.05 -10.77
CA ALA A 77 -7.77 2.84 -9.38
C ALA A 77 -8.87 2.07 -8.62
N ASN A 78 -8.95 0.76 -8.82
CA ASN A 78 -9.83 -0.08 -8.02
C ASN A 78 -9.15 -0.34 -6.67
N VAL A 79 -9.70 0.26 -5.63
CA VAL A 79 -9.29 0.00 -4.25
C VAL A 79 -9.78 -1.39 -3.86
N GLY A 80 -8.89 -2.16 -3.25
CA GLY A 80 -9.12 -3.52 -2.85
C GLY A 80 -8.44 -3.85 -1.54
N CYS A 81 -8.33 -5.14 -1.29
CA CYS A 81 -7.66 -5.67 -0.13
C CYS A 81 -7.05 -7.02 -0.44
N TRP A 82 -6.04 -7.37 0.33
CA TRP A 82 -5.30 -8.59 0.13
C TRP A 82 -5.02 -9.29 1.46
N GLY A 83 -4.84 -10.60 1.36
CA GLY A 83 -4.40 -11.44 2.45
C GLY A 83 -3.69 -12.67 1.92
N ASP A 84 -3.07 -13.41 2.82
CA ASP A 84 -2.44 -14.68 2.47
C ASP A 84 -3.51 -15.64 1.93
N ALA A 85 -3.22 -16.27 0.78
CA ALA A 85 -4.08 -17.32 0.27
C ALA A 85 -3.79 -18.65 0.99
N GLN A 86 -4.58 -19.68 0.68
CA GLN A 86 -4.39 -21.03 1.24
C GLN A 86 -3.04 -21.69 0.86
N SER A 87 -2.34 -21.14 -0.13
CA SER A 87 -1.01 -21.60 -0.56
C SER A 87 0.07 -20.60 -0.09
N PRO A 88 1.21 -21.06 0.45
CA PRO A 88 2.25 -20.23 1.06
C PRO A 88 2.97 -19.26 0.12
N GLN A 89 2.66 -19.29 -1.18
CA GLN A 89 3.20 -18.38 -2.20
C GLN A 89 2.13 -17.60 -2.95
N SER A 90 0.85 -17.77 -2.60
CA SER A 90 -0.24 -17.07 -3.26
C SER A 90 -0.82 -16.01 -2.34
N ILE A 91 -1.13 -14.86 -2.91
CA ILE A 91 -1.84 -13.77 -2.26
C ILE A 91 -3.24 -13.71 -2.87
N SER A 92 -4.26 -13.63 -2.04
CA SER A 92 -5.61 -13.36 -2.51
C SER A 92 -5.81 -11.86 -2.58
N PHE A 93 -6.34 -11.35 -3.70
CA PHE A 93 -6.70 -9.94 -3.85
C PHE A 93 -8.19 -9.83 -4.19
N ARG A 94 -8.93 -9.01 -3.41
CA ARG A 94 -10.34 -8.70 -3.64
C ARG A 94 -10.52 -7.21 -3.93
N TYR A 95 -11.45 -6.90 -4.81
CA TYR A 95 -11.89 -5.53 -5.06
C TYR A 95 -13.35 -5.50 -5.50
N PHE A 96 -13.99 -4.35 -5.37
CA PHE A 96 -15.31 -4.12 -5.94
C PHE A 96 -15.16 -3.63 -7.38
N ASP A 97 -15.64 -4.43 -8.33
CA ASP A 97 -15.69 -4.05 -9.75
C ASP A 97 -16.97 -3.25 -10.00
N LEU A 98 -16.83 -1.93 -10.20
CA LEU A 98 -17.94 -1.02 -10.46
C LEU A 98 -18.65 -1.33 -11.78
N ALA A 99 -17.94 -1.83 -12.80
CA ALA A 99 -18.52 -2.15 -14.09
C ALA A 99 -19.32 -3.44 -14.05
N ALA A 100 -18.81 -4.45 -13.32
CA ALA A 100 -19.52 -5.70 -13.10
C ALA A 100 -20.57 -5.64 -11.97
N GLY A 101 -20.55 -4.59 -11.15
CA GLY A 101 -21.46 -4.40 -10.02
C GLY A 101 -21.28 -5.41 -8.89
N GLY A 102 -20.05 -5.86 -8.63
CA GLY A 102 -19.82 -6.90 -7.64
C GLY A 102 -18.36 -7.10 -7.22
N VAL A 103 -18.17 -7.90 -6.17
CA VAL A 103 -16.83 -8.23 -5.67
C VAL A 103 -16.16 -9.26 -6.59
N LYS A 104 -14.92 -8.98 -6.96
CA LYS A 104 -14.05 -9.90 -7.70
C LYS A 104 -12.89 -10.31 -6.82
N GLU A 105 -12.41 -11.52 -7.03
CA GLU A 105 -11.24 -12.08 -6.36
C GLU A 105 -10.33 -12.72 -7.40
N PHE A 106 -9.02 -12.56 -7.24
CA PHE A 106 -8.02 -13.30 -8.00
C PHE A 106 -6.79 -13.59 -7.15
N SER A 107 -6.04 -14.60 -7.57
CA SER A 107 -4.78 -15.00 -6.93
C SER A 107 -3.58 -14.33 -7.60
N ILE A 108 -2.64 -13.90 -6.78
CA ILE A 108 -1.37 -13.30 -7.19
C ILE A 108 -0.26 -14.23 -6.74
N ASP A 109 0.67 -14.54 -7.62
CA ASP A 109 1.92 -15.19 -7.24
C ASP A 109 2.77 -14.19 -6.43
N GLY A 110 2.85 -14.41 -5.12
CA GLY A 110 3.59 -13.57 -4.20
C GLY A 110 5.08 -13.51 -4.50
N GLY A 111 5.64 -14.51 -5.19
CA GLY A 111 7.02 -14.53 -5.66
C GLY A 111 7.29 -13.54 -6.80
N LYS A 112 6.26 -13.06 -7.49
CA LYS A 112 6.35 -12.03 -8.53
C LYS A 112 6.20 -10.60 -8.01
N MET A 113 5.94 -10.44 -6.72
CA MET A 113 5.77 -9.13 -6.09
C MET A 113 7.11 -8.59 -5.61
N MET A 114 7.46 -7.39 -6.07
CA MET A 114 8.73 -6.74 -5.74
C MET A 114 8.53 -5.68 -4.65
N PRO A 115 9.49 -5.51 -3.73
CA PRO A 115 9.49 -4.37 -2.82
C PRO A 115 9.67 -3.08 -3.62
N MET A 116 8.77 -2.12 -3.42
CA MET A 116 8.76 -0.84 -4.13
C MET A 116 8.42 0.28 -3.14
N THR A 117 8.56 1.52 -3.60
CA THR A 117 8.03 2.70 -2.92
C THR A 117 6.92 3.30 -3.78
N TYR A 118 5.77 3.60 -3.18
CA TYR A 118 4.66 4.24 -3.87
C TYR A 118 4.49 5.69 -3.43
N GLU A 119 4.37 6.60 -4.39
CA GLU A 119 4.07 8.02 -4.19
C GLU A 119 2.61 8.29 -4.54
N TRP A 120 1.75 8.49 -3.54
CA TRP A 120 0.30 8.53 -3.75
C TRP A 120 -0.17 9.76 -4.52
N ARG A 121 0.52 10.90 -4.39
CA ARG A 121 0.14 12.14 -5.10
C ARG A 121 0.30 12.05 -6.60
N THR A 122 1.33 11.34 -7.05
CA THR A 122 1.64 11.16 -8.47
C THR A 122 1.22 9.78 -8.98
N GLU A 123 0.78 8.92 -8.06
CA GLU A 123 0.49 7.51 -8.27
C GLU A 123 1.67 6.78 -8.94
N ARG A 124 2.90 7.03 -8.48
CA ARG A 124 4.10 6.44 -9.10
C ARG A 124 4.75 5.39 -8.23
N LEU A 125 5.21 4.33 -8.87
CA LEU A 125 6.04 3.31 -8.27
C LEU A 125 7.52 3.56 -8.56
N PHE A 126 8.34 3.39 -7.53
CA PHE A 126 9.79 3.51 -7.59
C PHE A 126 10.41 2.22 -7.05
N PRO A 127 11.45 1.67 -7.71
CA PRO A 127 12.27 0.62 -7.12
C PRO A 127 12.81 1.04 -5.76
N ARG A 128 12.83 0.11 -4.81
CA ARG A 128 13.44 0.32 -3.48
C ARG A 128 14.92 -0.02 -3.51
#